data_AF-A0A660PKN4-F1
#
_entry.id   AF-A0A660PKN4-F1
#
_cell.length_a   1.000
_cell.length_b   1.000
_cell.length_c   1.000
_cell.angle_alpha   90.00
_cell.angle_beta   90.00
_cell.angle_gamma   90.00
#
_symmetry.space_group_name_H-M   'P 1'
#
loop_
_entity.id
_entity.type
_entity.pdbx_description
1 polymer ?
#
loop_
_entity_poly.entity_id
_entity_poly.type
_entity_poly.pdbx_seq_one_letter_code
_entity_poly.pdbx_strand_id
1 'polypeptide(L)'
;MTTGQLILNGIAAFLTLCIFSFLYKDNPFYKFAERLVAGVATGYWTMLLYHTNFTDKVIEPIFINGQYHYIIPAVLGIMMWTRFSRKWSWISRYPIAFYIGIGSGVSITVYLYTYLFKQLQATISTPLTLDLAGLNALIIVIAVLSALIYFFFSSAHKGIFNVASRFGIYVIMIGFGAGFGLTVMGRVALLVQRIIFLRDYIVALFGG
;
A
#
# COMPACT_ATOMS: atom_id res chain seq x y z
N MET A 1 21.32 12.80 -24.70
CA MET A 1 21.51 12.23 -23.34
C MET A 1 22.95 12.47 -22.90
N THR A 2 23.21 12.85 -21.66
CA THR A 2 24.60 12.86 -21.17
C THR A 2 25.13 11.42 -21.13
N THR A 3 26.43 11.22 -21.30
CA THR A 3 27.05 9.87 -21.27
C THR A 3 26.70 9.12 -19.98
N GLY A 4 26.55 9.82 -18.86
CA GLY A 4 26.11 9.25 -17.58
C GLY A 4 24.66 8.75 -17.60
N GLN A 5 23.74 9.46 -18.26
CA GLN A 5 22.35 9.01 -18.39
C GLN A 5 22.22 7.76 -19.27
N LEU A 6 23.04 7.63 -20.31
CA LEU A 6 23.07 6.43 -21.16
C LEU A 6 23.48 5.19 -20.37
N ILE A 7 24.52 5.30 -19.54
CA ILE A 7 25.00 4.19 -18.70
C ILE A 7 23.92 3.79 -17.68
N LEU A 8 23.34 4.77 -16.97
CA LEU A 8 22.29 4.51 -15.99
C LEU A 8 21.04 3.89 -16.62
N ASN A 9 20.61 4.42 -17.77
CA ASN A 9 19.47 3.88 -18.50
C ASN A 9 19.77 2.47 -19.04
N GLY A 10 21.02 2.17 -19.40
CA GLY A 10 21.44 0.83 -19.82
C GLY A 10 21.39 -0.20 -18.71
N ILE A 11 21.82 0.18 -17.50
CA ILE A 11 21.64 -0.65 -16.31
C ILE A 11 20.15 -0.89 -16.05
N ALA A 12 19.32 0.16 -16.11
CA ALA A 12 17.88 0.04 -15.91
C ALA A 12 17.19 -0.82 -17.00
N ALA A 13 17.63 -0.72 -18.26
CA ALA A 13 17.14 -1.56 -19.36
C ALA A 13 17.52 -3.02 -19.16
N PHE A 14 18.77 -3.29 -18.75
CA PHE A 14 19.24 -4.64 -18.41
C PHE A 14 18.41 -5.25 -17.26
N LEU A 15 18.20 -4.53 -16.16
CA LEU A 15 17.36 -5.01 -15.06
C LEU A 15 15.91 -5.26 -15.50
N THR A 16 15.36 -4.39 -16.35
CA THR A 16 14.00 -4.56 -16.91
C THR A 16 13.91 -5.86 -17.73
N LEU A 17 14.91 -6.15 -18.55
CA LEU A 17 15.00 -7.41 -19.29
C LEU A 17 15.18 -8.62 -18.37
N CYS A 18 15.98 -8.51 -17.29
CA CYS A 18 16.11 -9.57 -16.29
C CYS A 18 14.75 -9.90 -15.63
N ILE A 19 13.91 -8.90 -15.38
CA ILE A 19 12.56 -9.11 -14.85
C ILE A 19 11.66 -9.77 -15.90
N PHE A 20 11.71 -9.33 -17.16
CA PHE A 20 10.94 -9.97 -18.23
C PHE A 20 11.36 -11.40 -18.54
N SER A 21 12.59 -11.81 -18.19
CA SER A 21 13.02 -13.21 -18.31
C SER A 21 12.13 -14.18 -17.51
N PHE A 22 11.42 -13.72 -16.48
CA PHE A 22 10.44 -14.52 -15.74
C PHE A 22 9.33 -15.08 -16.64
N LEU A 23 8.94 -14.33 -17.68
CA LEU A 23 7.88 -14.75 -18.60
C LEU A 23 8.24 -16.01 -19.39
N TYR A 24 9.55 -16.30 -19.53
CA TYR A 24 10.04 -17.47 -20.27
C TYR A 24 10.28 -18.69 -19.36
N LYS A 25 10.92 -18.50 -18.19
CA LYS A 25 11.14 -19.50 -17.12
C LYS A 25 11.84 -18.86 -15.91
N ASP A 26 11.89 -19.54 -14.77
CA ASP A 26 12.74 -19.17 -13.60
C ASP A 26 14.25 -19.22 -13.94
N ASN A 27 14.74 -18.18 -14.61
CA ASN A 27 16.13 -18.05 -15.05
C ASN A 27 17.01 -17.44 -13.93
N PRO A 28 18.32 -17.73 -13.82
CA PRO A 28 19.20 -17.13 -12.82
C PRO A 28 19.23 -15.59 -12.88
N PHE A 29 19.03 -15.00 -14.07
CA PHE A 29 18.93 -13.55 -14.26
C PHE A 29 17.76 -12.91 -13.51
N TYR A 30 16.59 -13.57 -13.51
CA TYR A 30 15.44 -13.09 -12.75
C TYR A 30 15.73 -13.15 -11.24
N LYS A 31 16.25 -14.29 -10.75
CA LYS A 31 16.60 -14.46 -9.33
C LYS A 31 17.67 -13.47 -8.86
N PHE A 32 18.60 -13.09 -9.73
CA PHE A 32 19.58 -12.04 -9.43
C PHE A 32 18.90 -10.68 -9.27
N ALA A 33 18.07 -10.27 -10.23
CA ALA A 33 17.36 -9.00 -10.17
C ALA A 33 16.43 -8.93 -8.94
N GLU A 34 15.72 -10.01 -8.63
CA GLU A 34 14.87 -10.12 -7.44
C GLU A 34 15.66 -9.91 -6.13
N ARG A 35 16.79 -10.60 -5.97
CA ARG A 35 17.66 -10.46 -4.79
C ARG A 35 18.29 -9.08 -4.69
N LEU A 36 18.69 -8.49 -5.82
CA LEU A 36 19.24 -7.14 -5.87
C LEU A 36 18.20 -6.13 -5.40
N VAL A 37 16.99 -6.17 -5.95
CA VAL A 37 15.90 -5.26 -5.56
C VAL A 37 15.54 -5.44 -4.09
N ALA A 38 15.40 -6.68 -3.62
CA ALA A 38 15.13 -6.96 -2.21
C ALA A 38 16.25 -6.45 -1.28
N GLY A 39 17.50 -6.60 -1.68
CA GLY A 39 18.67 -6.09 -0.97
C GLY A 39 18.69 -4.56 -0.89
N VAL A 40 18.49 -3.87 -2.02
CA VAL A 40 18.44 -2.40 -2.08
C VAL A 40 17.27 -1.86 -1.25
N ALA A 41 16.09 -2.48 -1.37
CA ALA A 41 14.92 -2.08 -0.59
C ALA A 41 15.18 -2.23 0.91
N THR A 42 15.74 -3.37 1.32
CA THR A 42 16.07 -3.62 2.73
C THR A 42 17.12 -2.64 3.23
N GLY A 43 18.20 -2.42 2.47
CA GLY A 43 19.26 -1.47 2.83
C GLY A 43 18.78 -0.04 2.97
N TYR A 44 17.93 0.43 2.04
CA TYR A 44 17.30 1.74 2.13
C TYR A 44 16.48 1.89 3.42
N TRP A 45 15.60 0.92 3.69
CA TRP A 45 14.80 0.92 4.91
C TRP A 45 15.67 0.84 6.17
N THR A 46 16.73 0.02 6.19
CA THR A 46 17.66 -0.06 7.32
C THR A 46 18.30 1.29 7.61
N MET A 47 18.82 1.98 6.58
CA MET A 47 19.46 3.28 6.77
C MET A 47 18.46 4.36 7.20
N LEU A 48 17.27 4.38 6.58
CA LEU A 48 16.22 5.32 6.94
C LEU A 48 15.77 5.13 8.39
N LEU A 49 15.55 3.89 8.83
CA LEU A 49 15.18 3.58 10.21
C LEU A 49 16.33 3.87 11.19
N TYR A 50 17.59 3.70 10.76
CA TYR A 50 18.74 4.06 11.59
C TYR A 50 18.75 5.55 11.93
N HIS A 51 18.51 6.44 10.96
CA HIS A 51 18.39 7.86 11.30
C HIS A 51 17.07 8.16 12.03
N THR A 52 15.94 7.90 11.38
CA THR A 52 14.62 8.33 11.91
C THR A 52 14.23 7.72 13.26
N ASN A 53 14.70 6.52 13.59
CA ASN A 53 14.34 5.85 14.84
C ASN A 53 15.54 5.70 15.78
N PHE A 54 16.73 5.38 15.28
CA PHE A 54 17.87 5.18 16.17
C PHE A 54 18.51 6.51 16.58
N THR A 55 18.83 7.41 15.64
CA THR A 55 19.41 8.71 16.01
C THR A 55 18.37 9.61 16.69
N ASP A 56 17.20 9.77 16.06
CA ASP A 56 16.24 10.81 16.47
C ASP A 56 15.39 10.40 17.69
N LYS A 57 15.20 9.09 17.93
CA LYS A 57 14.36 8.58 19.04
C LYS A 57 15.13 7.88 20.15
N VAL A 58 16.37 7.47 19.92
CA VAL A 58 17.20 6.81 20.95
C VAL A 58 18.37 7.71 21.34
N ILE A 59 19.18 8.20 20.39
CA ILE A 59 20.42 8.92 20.73
C ILE A 59 20.12 10.34 21.22
N GLU A 60 19.43 11.16 20.43
CA GLU A 60 19.16 12.56 20.79
C GLU A 60 18.36 12.72 22.10
N PRO A 61 17.23 12.02 22.32
CA PRO A 61 16.43 12.26 23.52
C PRO A 61 17.05 11.69 24.81
N ILE A 62 17.85 10.62 24.71
CA ILE A 62 18.48 9.99 25.88
C ILE A 62 19.76 10.73 26.28
N PHE A 63 20.60 11.10 25.30
CA PHE A 63 21.92 11.69 25.58
C PHE A 63 21.93 13.23 25.60
N ILE A 64 21.04 13.89 24.86
CA ILE A 64 21.02 15.38 24.76
C ILE A 64 19.91 15.96 25.62
N ASN A 65 18.68 15.42 25.53
CA ASN A 65 17.51 16.00 26.21
C ASN A 65 17.23 15.44 27.61
N GLY A 66 17.98 14.43 28.07
CA GLY A 66 17.83 13.85 29.42
C GLY A 66 16.46 13.20 29.68
N GLN A 67 15.72 12.81 28.63
CA GLN A 67 14.39 12.22 28.77
C GLN A 67 14.47 10.70 28.95
N TYR A 68 14.64 10.28 30.21
CA TYR A 68 14.77 8.86 30.59
C TYR A 68 13.59 7.97 30.18
N HIS A 69 12.43 8.53 29.79
CA HIS A 69 11.27 7.75 29.33
C HIS A 69 11.56 6.94 28.05
N TYR A 70 12.50 7.36 27.21
CA TYR A 70 12.89 6.64 25.99
C TYR A 70 13.78 5.42 26.24
N ILE A 71 14.20 5.19 27.49
CA ILE A 71 14.94 3.98 27.87
C ILE A 71 14.07 2.72 27.71
N ILE A 72 12.76 2.82 28.00
CA ILE A 72 11.84 1.68 27.91
C ILE A 72 11.76 1.17 26.45
N PRO A 73 11.49 2.02 25.43
CA PRO A 73 11.60 1.64 24.02
C PRO A 73 12.98 1.11 23.62
N ALA A 74 14.07 1.69 24.12
CA ALA A 74 15.43 1.26 23.80
C ALA A 74 15.73 -0.15 24.30
N VAL A 75 15.31 -0.47 25.53
CA VAL A 75 15.43 -1.82 26.10
C VAL A 75 14.58 -2.82 25.32
N LEU A 76 13.35 -2.47 24.95
CA LEU A 76 12.50 -3.31 24.09
C LEU A 76 13.14 -3.54 22.71
N GLY A 77 13.80 -2.53 22.15
CA GLY A 77 14.55 -2.63 20.90
C GLY A 77 15.72 -3.60 20.99
N ILE A 78 16.54 -3.51 22.05
CA ILE A 78 17.64 -4.45 22.29
C ILE A 78 17.11 -5.87 22.50
N MET A 79 16.00 -6.02 23.22
CA MET A 79 15.33 -7.32 23.40
C MET A 79 14.91 -7.96 22.07
N MET A 80 14.64 -7.20 21.00
CA MET A 80 14.34 -7.77 19.68
C MET A 80 15.54 -8.48 19.05
N TRP A 81 16.77 -8.06 19.34
CA TRP A 81 17.98 -8.70 18.78
C TRP A 81 18.17 -10.12 19.29
N THR A 82 17.58 -10.47 20.44
CA THR A 82 17.62 -11.84 20.97
C THR A 82 16.92 -12.86 20.05
N ARG A 83 16.12 -12.39 19.07
CA ARG A 83 15.50 -13.21 18.02
C ARG A 83 16.50 -13.96 17.15
N PHE A 84 17.70 -13.43 16.94
CA PHE A 84 18.74 -14.11 16.15
C PHE A 84 19.32 -15.34 16.87
N SER A 85 19.11 -15.48 18.19
CA SER A 85 19.53 -16.64 18.96
C SER A 85 18.36 -17.59 19.22
N ARG A 86 18.54 -18.86 18.85
CA ARG A 86 17.52 -19.91 19.08
C ARG A 86 17.22 -20.15 20.57
N LYS A 87 18.14 -19.80 21.48
CA LYS A 87 18.02 -20.00 22.94
C LYS A 87 17.23 -18.88 23.64
N TRP A 88 17.35 -17.63 23.16
CA TRP A 88 16.78 -16.44 23.81
C TRP A 88 15.58 -15.85 23.07
N SER A 89 15.13 -16.47 21.97
CA SER A 89 14.00 -16.02 21.15
C SER A 89 12.67 -15.85 21.90
N TRP A 90 12.52 -16.34 23.13
CA TRP A 90 11.31 -16.09 23.93
C TRP A 90 11.24 -14.64 24.43
N ILE A 91 12.37 -13.99 24.68
CA ILE A 91 12.46 -12.59 25.16
C ILE A 91 11.93 -11.63 24.10
N SER A 92 12.15 -11.92 22.81
CA SER A 92 11.64 -11.08 21.73
C SER A 92 10.10 -11.09 21.61
N ARG A 93 9.38 -11.98 22.31
CA ARG A 93 7.91 -12.03 22.27
C ARG A 93 7.26 -10.81 22.94
N TYR A 94 7.86 -10.27 24.00
CA TYR A 94 7.30 -9.09 24.70
C TYR A 94 7.35 -7.82 23.83
N PRO A 95 8.50 -7.45 23.22
CA PRO A 95 8.53 -6.34 22.27
C PRO A 95 7.57 -6.52 21.09
N ILE A 96 7.44 -7.75 20.57
CA ILE A 96 6.53 -8.04 19.46
C ILE A 96 5.06 -7.84 19.88
N ALA A 97 4.67 -8.33 21.06
CA ALA A 97 3.31 -8.13 21.57
C ALA A 97 3.01 -6.64 21.76
N PHE A 98 3.97 -5.87 22.28
CA PHE A 98 3.85 -4.42 22.43
C PHE A 98 3.74 -3.70 21.07
N TYR A 99 4.59 -4.07 20.11
CA TYR A 99 4.58 -3.52 18.75
C TYR A 99 3.25 -3.80 18.03
N ILE A 100 2.74 -5.03 18.13
CA ILE A 100 1.44 -5.41 17.56
C ILE A 100 0.30 -4.67 18.27
N GLY A 101 0.37 -4.51 19.60
CA GLY A 101 -0.60 -3.73 20.38
C GLY A 101 -0.70 -2.29 19.92
N ILE A 102 0.44 -1.60 19.76
CA ILE A 102 0.48 -0.23 19.20
C ILE A 102 -0.03 -0.22 17.76
N GLY A 103 0.49 -1.12 16.91
CA GLY A 103 0.15 -1.15 15.49
C GLY A 103 -1.33 -1.41 15.24
N SER A 104 -1.93 -2.34 15.98
CA SER A 104 -3.37 -2.62 15.90
C SER A 104 -4.23 -1.49 16.47
N GLY A 105 -3.84 -0.89 17.60
CA GLY A 105 -4.58 0.25 18.18
C GLY A 105 -4.64 1.46 17.25
N VAL A 106 -3.50 1.80 16.63
CA VAL A 106 -3.44 2.87 15.62
C VAL A 106 -4.20 2.47 14.34
N SER A 107 -4.01 1.26 13.84
CA SER A 107 -4.67 0.83 12.60
C SER A 107 -6.18 0.81 12.71
N ILE A 108 -6.73 0.28 13.82
CA ILE A 108 -8.19 0.23 14.04
C ILE A 108 -8.77 1.64 14.04
N THR A 109 -8.16 2.58 14.76
CA THR A 109 -8.66 3.96 14.83
C THR A 109 -8.55 4.67 13.47
N VAL A 110 -7.42 4.52 12.76
CA VAL A 110 -7.22 5.09 11.43
C VAL A 110 -8.20 4.51 10.42
N TYR A 111 -8.44 3.20 10.44
CA TYR A 111 -9.38 2.55 9.54
C TYR A 111 -10.82 2.95 9.82
N LEU A 112 -11.24 3.02 11.08
CA LEU A 112 -12.56 3.54 11.44
C LEU A 112 -12.72 4.99 10.97
N TYR A 113 -11.73 5.85 11.24
CA TYR A 113 -11.78 7.24 10.82
C TYR A 113 -11.83 7.41 9.30
N THR A 114 -10.99 6.67 8.57
CA THR A 114 -10.82 6.85 7.12
C THR A 114 -11.91 6.15 6.32
N TYR A 115 -12.27 4.92 6.68
CA TYR A 115 -13.25 4.14 5.91
C TYR A 115 -14.68 4.37 6.38
N LEU A 116 -14.93 4.62 7.66
CA LEU A 116 -16.29 4.85 8.16
C LEU A 116 -16.60 6.34 8.20
N PHE A 117 -15.88 7.11 9.02
CA PHE A 117 -16.26 8.50 9.28
C PHE A 117 -16.08 9.42 8.06
N LYS A 118 -14.93 9.37 7.38
CA LYS A 118 -14.73 10.18 6.16
C LYS A 118 -15.68 9.80 5.04
N GLN A 119 -16.01 8.51 4.89
CA GLN A 119 -16.95 8.06 3.85
C GLN A 119 -18.38 8.51 4.16
N LEU A 120 -18.80 8.45 5.43
CA LEU A 120 -20.09 9.02 5.87
C LEU A 120 -20.12 10.53 5.67
N GLN A 121 -19.08 11.25 6.09
CA GLN A 121 -18.99 12.69 5.92
C GLN A 121 -19.08 13.07 4.44
N ALA A 122 -18.32 12.41 3.57
CA ALA A 122 -18.35 12.65 2.13
C ALA A 122 -19.76 12.42 1.55
N THR A 123 -20.48 11.41 2.02
CA THR A 123 -21.84 11.12 1.55
C THR A 123 -22.86 12.16 2.05
N ILE A 124 -22.71 12.64 3.29
CA ILE A 124 -23.64 13.61 3.91
C ILE A 124 -23.38 15.05 3.45
N SER A 125 -22.12 15.43 3.25
CA SER A 125 -21.75 16.80 2.90
C SER A 125 -21.88 17.12 1.41
N THR A 126 -22.30 16.16 0.58
CA THR A 126 -22.46 16.41 -0.86
C THR A 126 -23.73 17.24 -1.07
N PRO A 127 -23.64 18.51 -1.52
CA PRO A 127 -24.81 19.36 -1.64
C PRO A 127 -25.73 18.85 -2.74
N LEU A 128 -27.02 18.66 -2.45
CA LEU A 128 -28.04 18.39 -3.47
C LEU A 128 -28.41 19.71 -4.18
N THR A 129 -27.54 20.16 -5.07
CA THR A 129 -27.85 21.24 -6.02
C THR A 129 -28.69 20.71 -7.17
N LEU A 130 -29.51 21.55 -7.82
CA LEU A 130 -30.28 21.17 -9.02
C LEU A 130 -29.43 21.06 -10.31
N ASP A 131 -28.10 21.17 -10.17
CA ASP A 131 -27.14 21.00 -11.27
C ASP A 131 -26.76 19.52 -11.48
N LEU A 132 -26.10 19.21 -12.60
CA LEU A 132 -25.63 17.85 -12.96
C LEU A 132 -24.79 17.22 -11.83
N ALA A 133 -24.05 18.04 -11.09
CA ALA A 133 -23.30 17.63 -9.91
C ALA A 133 -24.19 17.10 -8.77
N GLY A 134 -25.35 17.71 -8.52
CA GLY A 134 -26.27 17.25 -7.49
C GLY A 134 -27.14 16.07 -7.92
N LEU A 135 -27.39 15.90 -9.22
CA LEU A 135 -27.97 14.66 -9.75
C LEU A 135 -27.02 13.47 -9.49
N ASN A 136 -25.72 13.65 -9.73
CA ASN A 136 -24.71 12.62 -9.43
C ASN A 136 -24.66 12.29 -7.94
N ALA A 137 -24.68 13.33 -7.08
CA ALA A 137 -24.75 13.16 -5.63
C ALA A 137 -25.96 12.33 -5.19
N LEU A 138 -27.14 12.63 -5.75
CA LEU A 138 -28.38 11.91 -5.45
C LEU A 138 -28.30 10.44 -5.88
N ILE A 139 -27.74 10.16 -7.06
CA ILE A 139 -27.51 8.79 -7.55
C ILE A 139 -26.57 8.03 -6.59
N ILE A 140 -25.48 8.65 -6.14
CA ILE A 140 -24.54 8.05 -5.20
C ILE A 140 -25.21 7.73 -3.87
N VAL A 141 -26.02 8.65 -3.32
CA VAL A 141 -26.76 8.42 -2.07
C VAL A 141 -27.73 7.24 -2.21
N ILE A 142 -28.50 7.18 -3.29
CA ILE A 142 -29.42 6.05 -3.57
C ILE A 142 -28.66 4.74 -3.73
N ALA A 143 -27.52 4.78 -4.43
CA ALA A 143 -26.66 3.62 -4.63
C ALA A 143 -26.10 3.08 -3.30
N VAL A 144 -25.62 3.98 -2.41
CA VAL A 144 -25.13 3.63 -1.07
C VAL A 144 -26.25 3.04 -0.21
N LEU A 145 -27.44 3.66 -0.18
CA LEU A 145 -28.57 3.14 0.57
C LEU A 145 -29.00 1.76 0.06
N SER A 146 -29.04 1.55 -1.26
CA SER A 146 -29.40 0.27 -1.87
C SER A 146 -28.36 -0.82 -1.56
N ALA A 147 -27.08 -0.48 -1.57
CA ALA A 147 -26.00 -1.39 -1.20
C ALA A 147 -26.03 -1.75 0.30
N LEU A 148 -26.35 -0.77 1.18
CA LEU A 148 -26.55 -1.04 2.61
C LEU A 148 -27.73 -1.98 2.84
N ILE A 149 -28.85 -1.79 2.13
CA ILE A 149 -30.02 -2.68 2.19
C ILE A 149 -29.63 -4.11 1.77
N TYR A 150 -28.80 -4.28 0.74
CA TYR A 150 -28.29 -5.59 0.33
C TYR A 150 -27.46 -6.27 1.42
N PHE A 151 -26.55 -5.55 2.08
CA PHE A 151 -25.71 -6.12 3.15
C PHE A 151 -26.44 -6.24 4.50
N PHE A 152 -27.61 -5.62 4.66
CA PHE A 152 -28.40 -5.72 5.88
C PHE A 152 -29.14 -7.06 5.95
N PHE A 153 -28.42 -8.10 6.38
CA PHE A 153 -28.94 -9.48 6.52
C PHE A 153 -30.09 -9.64 7.53
N SER A 154 -30.41 -8.61 8.32
CA SER A 154 -31.36 -8.68 9.45
C SER A 154 -32.83 -8.40 9.09
N SER A 155 -33.19 -8.21 7.82
CA SER A 155 -34.59 -8.03 7.41
C SER A 155 -35.00 -9.03 6.34
N ALA A 156 -36.18 -9.64 6.51
CA ALA A 156 -36.75 -10.55 5.53
C ALA A 156 -37.02 -9.79 4.22
N HIS A 157 -36.35 -10.19 3.14
CA HIS A 157 -36.43 -9.55 1.83
C HIS A 157 -37.78 -9.81 1.14
N LYS A 158 -38.88 -9.26 1.66
CA LYS A 158 -40.22 -9.33 1.04
C LYS A 158 -40.61 -7.96 0.46
N GLY A 159 -41.11 -7.95 -0.78
CA GLY A 159 -41.65 -6.76 -1.44
C GLY A 159 -40.60 -5.76 -1.96
N ILE A 160 -40.78 -4.46 -1.66
CA ILE A 160 -39.96 -3.34 -2.14
C ILE A 160 -38.48 -3.48 -1.75
N PHE A 161 -38.21 -4.08 -0.59
CA PHE A 161 -36.85 -4.39 -0.13
C PHE A 161 -36.11 -5.39 -1.05
N ASN A 162 -36.82 -6.30 -1.75
CA ASN A 162 -36.19 -7.21 -2.71
C ASN A 162 -35.76 -6.48 -3.99
N VAL A 163 -36.51 -5.48 -4.44
CA VAL A 163 -36.16 -4.67 -5.63
C VAL A 163 -34.99 -3.74 -5.31
N ALA A 164 -35.02 -3.07 -4.15
CA ALA A 164 -33.91 -2.23 -3.69
C ALA A 164 -32.62 -3.05 -3.46
N SER A 165 -32.73 -4.25 -2.87
CA SER A 165 -31.58 -5.16 -2.70
C SER A 165 -31.02 -5.66 -4.03
N ARG A 166 -31.88 -6.00 -5.02
CA ARG A 166 -31.42 -6.34 -6.38
C ARG A 166 -30.68 -5.19 -7.06
N PHE A 167 -31.17 -3.95 -6.91
CA PHE A 167 -30.44 -2.77 -7.40
C PHE A 167 -29.10 -2.61 -6.68
N GLY A 168 -29.07 -2.84 -5.36
CA GLY A 168 -27.85 -2.89 -4.56
C GLY A 168 -26.81 -3.89 -5.08
N ILE A 169 -27.23 -5.09 -5.51
CA ILE A 169 -26.33 -6.08 -6.14
C ILE A 169 -25.65 -5.49 -7.38
N TYR A 170 -26.41 -4.86 -8.28
CA TYR A 170 -25.83 -4.25 -9.48
C TYR A 170 -24.86 -3.12 -9.14
N VAL A 171 -25.21 -2.26 -8.18
CA VAL A 171 -24.33 -1.20 -7.68
C VAL A 171 -23.01 -1.78 -7.15
N ILE A 172 -23.09 -2.85 -6.35
CA ILE A 172 -21.92 -3.53 -5.79
C ILE A 172 -21.07 -4.19 -6.89
N MET A 173 -21.70 -4.83 -7.88
CA MET A 173 -21.00 -5.43 -9.02
C MET A 173 -20.27 -4.36 -9.85
N ILE A 174 -20.88 -3.19 -10.06
CA ILE A 174 -20.21 -2.06 -10.73
C ILE A 174 -19.03 -1.57 -9.90
N GLY A 175 -19.21 -1.40 -8.58
CA GLY A 175 -18.14 -0.96 -7.67
C GLY A 175 -16.95 -1.93 -7.64
N PHE A 176 -17.21 -3.23 -7.49
CA PHE A 176 -16.17 -4.25 -7.55
C PHE A 176 -15.54 -4.35 -8.94
N GLY A 177 -16.34 -4.27 -10.01
CA GLY A 177 -15.86 -4.25 -11.39
C GLY A 177 -14.89 -3.09 -11.66
N ALA A 178 -15.22 -1.89 -11.17
CA ALA A 178 -14.34 -0.73 -11.24
C ALA A 178 -13.04 -0.95 -10.44
N GLY A 179 -13.14 -1.51 -9.23
CA GLY A 179 -11.96 -1.85 -8.41
C GLY A 179 -11.02 -2.84 -9.09
N PHE A 180 -11.57 -3.94 -9.63
CA PHE A 180 -10.77 -4.90 -10.43
C PHE A 180 -10.18 -4.23 -11.67
N GLY A 181 -10.97 -3.44 -12.40
CA GLY A 181 -10.54 -2.70 -13.59
C GLY A 181 -9.35 -1.77 -13.32
N LEU A 182 -9.38 -1.01 -12.22
CA LEU A 182 -8.29 -0.13 -11.81
C LEU A 182 -6.99 -0.90 -11.54
N THR A 183 -7.06 -2.07 -10.90
CA THR A 183 -5.86 -2.89 -10.63
C THR A 183 -5.27 -3.50 -11.90
N VAL A 184 -6.13 -3.97 -12.83
CA VAL A 184 -5.69 -4.51 -14.12
C VAL A 184 -5.07 -3.40 -14.97
N MET A 185 -5.74 -2.24 -15.05
CA MET A 185 -5.24 -1.07 -15.75
C MET A 185 -3.87 -0.65 -15.18
N GLY A 186 -3.71 -0.61 -13.86
CA GLY A 186 -2.43 -0.31 -13.23
C GLY A 186 -1.31 -1.27 -13.63
N ARG A 187 -1.59 -2.59 -13.64
CA ARG A 187 -0.60 -3.60 -14.06
C ARG A 187 -0.24 -3.49 -15.55
N VAL A 188 -1.22 -3.28 -16.42
CA VAL A 188 -1.00 -3.11 -17.87
C VAL A 188 -0.26 -1.80 -18.14
N ALA A 189 -0.61 -0.71 -17.47
CA ALA A 189 0.06 0.58 -17.62
C ALA A 189 1.54 0.48 -17.22
N LEU A 190 1.86 -0.20 -16.12
CA LEU A 190 3.26 -0.46 -15.72
C LEU A 190 4.01 -1.25 -16.80
N LEU A 191 3.38 -2.27 -17.39
CA LEU A 191 3.99 -3.06 -18.48
C LEU A 191 4.23 -2.20 -19.73
N VAL A 192 3.25 -1.40 -20.15
CA VAL A 192 3.38 -0.46 -21.28
C VAL A 192 4.51 0.53 -21.04
N GLN A 193 4.58 1.12 -19.84
CA GLN A 193 5.67 2.03 -19.47
C GLN A 193 7.05 1.36 -19.58
N ARG A 194 7.19 0.09 -19.20
CA ARG A 194 8.47 -0.63 -19.33
C ARG A 194 8.82 -0.95 -20.78
N ILE A 195 7.84 -1.25 -21.62
CA ILE A 195 8.05 -1.47 -23.06
C ILE A 195 8.46 -0.17 -23.76
N ILE A 196 7.78 0.94 -23.47
CA ILE A 196 8.13 2.28 -24.00
C ILE A 196 9.55 2.65 -23.56
N PHE A 197 9.87 2.48 -22.28
CA PHE A 197 11.22 2.73 -21.76
C PHE A 197 12.31 1.93 -22.50
N LEU A 198 12.08 0.63 -22.76
CA LEU A 198 13.02 -0.19 -23.52
C LEU A 198 13.15 0.27 -24.97
N ARG A 199 12.04 0.63 -25.63
CA ARG A 199 12.04 1.18 -26.98
C ARG A 199 12.85 2.47 -27.04
N ASP A 200 12.56 3.42 -26.16
CA ASP A 200 13.22 4.72 -26.14
C ASP A 200 14.72 4.58 -25.86
N TYR A 201 15.10 3.64 -24.99
CA TYR A 201 16.51 3.30 -24.75
C TYR A 201 17.21 2.73 -26.00
N ILE A 202 16.55 1.80 -26.72
CA ILE A 202 17.10 1.24 -27.97
C ILE A 202 17.24 2.33 -29.05
N VAL A 203 16.22 3.18 -29.19
CA VAL A 203 16.26 4.30 -30.14
C VAL A 203 17.39 5.26 -29.78
N ALA A 204 17.57 5.62 -28.51
CA ALA A 204 18.68 6.49 -28.09
C ALA A 204 20.08 5.86 -28.25
N LEU A 205 20.16 4.52 -28.35
CA LEU A 205 21.43 3.79 -28.52
C LEU A 205 21.83 3.67 -30.01
N PHE A 206 20.85 3.48 -30.90
CA PHE A 206 21.08 3.27 -32.34
C PHE A 206 20.72 4.48 -33.22
N GLY A 207 19.88 5.37 -32.73
CA GLY A 207 19.52 6.64 -33.34
C GLY A 207 20.12 7.79 -32.54
N GLY A 208 21.15 8.41 -33.12
CA GLY A 208 21.56 9.75 -32.73
C GLY A 208 20.45 10.76 -32.99
#